data_AF-A0A1H3UAP8-F1
#
_entry.id   AF-A0A1H3UAP8-F1
#
_cell.length_a   1.000
_cell.length_b   1.000
_cell.length_c   1.000
_cell.angle_alpha   90.00
_cell.angle_beta   90.00
_cell.angle_gamma   90.00
#
_symmetry.space_group_name_H-M   'P 1'
#
loop_
_entity.id
_entity.type
_entity.pdbx_description
1 polymer ?
#
loop_
_entity_poly.entity_id
_entity_poly.type
_entity_poly.pdbx_seq_one_letter_code
_entity_poly.pdbx_strand_id
1 'polypeptide(L)'
;MSTLLGYDLDQLRDLGALDTSREIAQQPGVWREIGRLEGAETDAFLKPLLERPDLRIILTGAGTSAYVGEVLAPSLRRRLGRRVEAVATTDIVADPLACFAEDVPTLLVSFARSGDSPESLTAPELASQVLTDCWHLVVTCNAQGELARQHADRSSSAVVLLPAAANDRGFAMTSSFTGMVLAGLLTLGGRDDELVDRLAAAAEQVLATRPTAAADLAARGYDRIVYLGSGALHGLARESALKVLELTAGGAVALSESALAFRHGPKSVLNDATLVVSYESNDPYTSQYDRDMVAELLRVIPARNLVTVTAHSGRSDAWALPGVEDVDDAALALPAVICAQLIGLHFSLALGCTPDNPFPGGEVNRVVQGAIMHPLQHPNRR
;
A
#
# COMPACT_ATOMS: atom_id res chain seq x y z
N MET A 1 -32.39 -2.58 8.03
CA MET A 1 -31.18 -3.39 8.30
C MET A 1 -29.98 -2.52 7.97
N SER A 2 -28.88 -2.60 8.72
CA SER A 2 -27.67 -1.83 8.42
C SER A 2 -26.93 -2.54 7.29
N THR A 3 -26.68 -1.82 6.19
CA THR A 3 -25.95 -2.31 5.02
C THR A 3 -24.51 -1.81 5.03
N LEU A 4 -23.57 -2.63 4.60
CA LEU A 4 -22.15 -2.30 4.45
C LEU A 4 -21.68 -2.77 3.08
N LEU A 5 -21.16 -1.85 2.26
CA LEU A 5 -20.63 -2.14 0.91
C LEU A 5 -21.59 -2.94 0.01
N GLY A 6 -22.91 -2.74 0.16
CA GLY A 6 -23.93 -3.42 -0.63
C GLY A 6 -24.51 -4.71 -0.03
N TYR A 7 -24.07 -5.12 1.16
CA TYR A 7 -24.52 -6.34 1.84
C TYR A 7 -25.10 -6.05 3.22
N ASP A 8 -26.00 -6.91 3.69
CA ASP A 8 -26.40 -6.91 5.10
C ASP A 8 -25.28 -7.42 6.01
N LEU A 9 -25.17 -6.89 7.22
CA LEU A 9 -24.10 -7.30 8.15
C LEU A 9 -24.13 -8.80 8.50
N ASP A 10 -25.31 -9.40 8.61
CA ASP A 10 -25.44 -10.84 8.89
C ASP A 10 -24.98 -11.67 7.69
N GLN A 11 -25.32 -11.23 6.47
CA GLN A 11 -24.84 -11.85 5.24
C GLN A 11 -23.31 -11.80 5.13
N LEU A 12 -22.68 -10.67 5.48
CA LEU A 12 -21.23 -10.56 5.50
C LEU A 12 -20.58 -11.49 6.54
N ARG A 13 -21.23 -11.77 7.67
CA ARG A 13 -20.71 -12.78 8.63
C ARG A 13 -20.75 -14.17 8.04
N ASP A 14 -21.87 -14.54 7.42
CA ASP A 14 -22.05 -15.87 6.84
C ASP A 14 -21.09 -16.12 5.66
N LEU A 15 -20.75 -15.05 4.93
CA LEU A 15 -19.75 -15.07 3.85
C LEU A 15 -18.29 -14.96 4.33
N GLY A 16 -18.05 -14.81 5.64
CA GLY A 16 -16.71 -14.61 6.18
C GLY A 16 -16.02 -13.36 5.61
N ALA A 17 -16.74 -12.24 5.51
CA ALA A 17 -16.31 -11.01 4.85
C ALA A 17 -16.53 -9.76 5.72
N LEU A 18 -16.93 -9.92 6.98
CA LEU A 18 -17.36 -8.81 7.83
C LEU A 18 -16.18 -7.94 8.27
N ASP A 19 -15.07 -8.55 8.70
CA ASP A 19 -13.92 -7.81 9.20
C ASP A 19 -13.28 -7.02 8.04
N THR A 20 -13.00 -7.68 6.92
CA THR A 20 -12.45 -7.06 5.71
C THR A 20 -13.34 -5.92 5.19
N SER A 21 -14.66 -6.12 5.15
CA SER A 21 -15.59 -5.08 4.68
C SER A 21 -15.62 -3.86 5.61
N ARG A 22 -15.56 -4.08 6.93
CA ARG A 22 -15.49 -2.99 7.92
C ARG A 22 -14.18 -2.23 7.82
N GLU A 23 -13.07 -2.95 7.67
CA GLU A 23 -11.73 -2.39 7.57
C GLU A 23 -11.54 -1.57 6.29
N ILE A 24 -12.16 -1.98 5.18
CA ILE A 24 -12.22 -1.15 3.96
C ILE A 24 -13.03 0.13 4.23
N ALA A 25 -14.22 0.01 4.83
CA ALA A 25 -15.13 1.14 5.02
C ALA A 25 -14.68 2.15 6.09
N GLN A 26 -13.87 1.74 7.06
CA GLN A 26 -13.43 2.61 8.16
C GLN A 26 -12.25 3.54 7.78
N GLN A 27 -11.59 3.30 6.65
CA GLN A 27 -10.37 4.01 6.23
C GLN A 27 -10.47 5.54 6.34
N PRO A 28 -11.54 6.23 5.88
CA PRO A 28 -11.67 7.68 6.05
C PRO A 28 -11.64 8.12 7.52
N GLY A 29 -12.25 7.35 8.42
CA GLY A 29 -12.23 7.61 9.86
C GLY A 29 -10.82 7.43 10.43
N VAL A 30 -10.18 6.31 10.10
CA VAL A 30 -8.79 6.00 10.51
C VAL A 30 -7.82 7.08 10.04
N TRP A 31 -7.96 7.60 8.82
CA TRP A 31 -7.09 8.66 8.31
C TRP A 31 -7.22 9.95 9.10
N ARG A 32 -8.45 10.35 9.47
CA ARG A 32 -8.66 11.52 10.33
C ARG A 32 -8.13 11.32 11.74
N GLU A 33 -8.15 10.10 12.27
CA GLU A 33 -7.47 9.79 13.54
C GLU A 33 -5.95 9.91 13.41
N ILE A 34 -5.37 9.40 12.32
CA ILE A 34 -3.93 9.55 12.02
C ILE A 34 -3.53 11.02 11.90
N GLY A 35 -4.33 11.83 11.20
CA GLY A 35 -4.10 13.27 11.07
C GLY A 35 -4.10 14.02 12.40
N ARG A 36 -4.71 13.46 13.45
CA ARG A 36 -4.74 14.04 14.81
C ARG A 36 -3.65 13.51 15.74
N LEU A 37 -2.85 12.53 15.32
CA LEU A 37 -1.77 12.00 16.16
C LEU A 37 -0.76 13.10 16.46
N GLU A 38 -0.40 13.27 17.73
CA GLU A 38 0.64 14.23 18.12
C GLU A 38 2.01 13.79 17.58
N GLY A 39 2.74 14.72 16.98
CA GLY A 39 4.01 14.45 16.30
C GLY A 39 5.25 14.99 17.00
N ALA A 40 5.12 15.79 18.08
CA ALA A 40 6.21 16.64 18.57
C ALA A 40 7.51 15.90 18.90
N GLU A 41 7.44 14.72 19.54
CA GLU A 41 8.61 13.90 19.84
C GLU A 41 9.23 13.28 18.58
N THR A 42 8.39 12.78 17.68
CA THR A 42 8.83 12.22 16.38
C THR A 42 9.44 13.31 15.50
N ASP A 43 8.85 14.49 15.47
CA ASP A 43 9.34 15.65 14.72
C ASP A 43 10.70 16.11 15.28
N ALA A 44 10.85 16.15 16.61
CA ALA A 44 12.12 16.48 17.26
C ALA A 44 13.21 15.43 16.96
N PHE A 45 12.85 14.16 16.86
CA PHE A 45 13.75 13.08 16.43
C PHE A 45 14.14 13.20 14.94
N LEU A 46 13.17 13.41 14.05
CA LEU A 46 13.40 13.40 12.61
C LEU A 46 14.07 14.67 12.09
N LYS A 47 13.76 15.84 12.65
CA LYS A 47 14.28 17.13 12.17
C LYS A 47 15.80 17.16 11.99
N PRO A 48 16.64 16.84 13.01
CA PRO A 48 18.09 16.87 12.84
C PRO A 48 18.59 15.84 11.82
N LEU A 49 17.88 14.73 11.63
CA LEU A 49 18.23 13.72 10.61
C LEU A 49 17.95 14.25 9.20
N LEU A 50 16.74 14.78 8.97
CA LEU A 50 16.30 15.28 7.66
C LEU A 50 17.11 16.51 7.20
N GLU A 51 17.71 17.25 8.13
CA GLU A 51 18.64 18.36 7.83
C GLU A 51 20.00 17.87 7.29
N ARG A 52 20.37 16.58 7.47
CA ARG A 52 21.63 16.04 6.96
C ARG A 52 21.56 15.87 5.43
N PRO A 53 22.51 16.45 4.67
CA PRO A 53 22.48 16.41 3.21
C PRO A 53 22.83 15.02 2.63
N ASP A 54 23.57 14.22 3.40
CA ASP A 54 24.04 12.87 3.06
C ASP A 54 23.13 11.76 3.60
N LEU A 55 22.00 12.11 4.25
CA LEU A 55 21.07 11.12 4.76
C LEU A 55 20.47 10.27 3.63
N ARG A 56 20.60 8.95 3.77
CA ARG A 56 19.86 7.96 3.02
C ARG A 56 18.61 7.56 3.80
N ILE A 57 17.45 7.53 3.15
CA ILE A 57 16.19 7.05 3.73
C ILE A 57 15.78 5.77 3.01
N ILE A 58 15.63 4.68 3.75
CA ILE A 58 15.17 3.39 3.23
C ILE A 58 13.79 3.10 3.84
N LEU A 59 12.79 3.00 2.98
CA LEU A 59 11.43 2.62 3.32
C LEU A 59 11.31 1.10 3.17
N THR A 60 10.99 0.39 4.25
CA THR A 60 11.04 -1.07 4.28
C THR A 60 9.81 -1.71 4.92
N GLY A 61 9.46 -2.89 4.45
CA GLY A 61 8.38 -3.74 4.94
C GLY A 61 8.33 -5.05 4.17
N ALA A 62 7.43 -5.98 4.55
CA ALA A 62 7.20 -7.24 3.83
C ALA A 62 5.80 -7.26 3.20
N GLY A 63 5.67 -7.85 2.01
CA GLY A 63 4.38 -7.94 1.29
C GLY A 63 3.76 -6.57 1.06
N THR A 64 2.48 -6.39 1.42
CA THR A 64 1.81 -5.08 1.36
C THR A 64 2.56 -3.96 2.09
N SER A 65 3.25 -4.25 3.20
CA SER A 65 4.06 -3.24 3.88
C SER A 65 5.27 -2.79 3.05
N ALA A 66 5.80 -3.61 2.14
CA ALA A 66 6.84 -3.18 1.21
C ALA A 66 6.29 -2.14 0.21
N TYR A 67 5.05 -2.36 -0.26
CA TYR A 67 4.40 -1.47 -1.21
C TYR A 67 4.05 -0.09 -0.63
N VAL A 68 3.95 0.04 0.70
CA VAL A 68 3.92 1.35 1.37
C VAL A 68 5.15 2.17 0.97
N GLY A 69 6.33 1.57 1.04
CA GLY A 69 7.58 2.21 0.62
C GLY A 69 7.59 2.55 -0.87
N GLU A 70 7.11 1.64 -1.72
CA GLU A 70 7.06 1.87 -3.18
C GLU A 70 6.14 3.03 -3.57
N VAL A 71 5.01 3.21 -2.88
CA VAL A 71 4.11 4.37 -3.06
C VAL A 71 4.78 5.66 -2.58
N LEU A 72 5.43 5.64 -1.42
CA LEU A 72 5.99 6.83 -0.79
C LEU A 72 7.29 7.32 -1.43
N ALA A 73 8.18 6.41 -1.85
CA ALA A 73 9.55 6.76 -2.22
C ALA A 73 9.65 7.80 -3.35
N PRO A 74 8.90 7.72 -4.47
CA PRO A 74 8.98 8.73 -5.52
C PRO A 74 8.59 10.14 -5.04
N SER A 75 7.53 10.22 -4.23
CA SER A 75 7.00 11.47 -3.68
C SER A 75 7.98 12.10 -2.69
N LEU A 76 8.42 11.33 -1.70
CA LEU A 76 9.35 11.80 -0.68
C LEU A 76 10.71 12.18 -1.29
N ARG A 77 11.19 11.43 -2.29
CA ARG A 77 12.41 11.80 -3.02
C ARG A 77 12.29 13.17 -3.68
N ARG A 78 11.17 13.42 -4.36
CA ARG A 78 10.89 14.72 -5.01
C ARG A 78 10.76 15.84 -3.99
N ARG A 79 10.04 15.61 -2.89
CA ARG A 79 9.76 16.61 -1.85
C ARG A 79 10.99 16.97 -1.01
N LEU A 80 11.78 15.98 -0.62
CA LEU A 80 12.94 16.17 0.24
C LEU A 80 14.21 16.51 -0.55
N GLY A 81 14.27 16.17 -1.84
CA GLY A 81 15.50 16.30 -2.63
C GLY A 81 16.62 15.44 -2.02
N ARG A 82 16.28 14.24 -1.57
CA ARG A 82 17.16 13.29 -0.88
C ARG A 82 17.06 11.90 -1.48
N ARG A 83 18.03 11.03 -1.17
CA ARG A 83 17.98 9.62 -1.53
C ARG A 83 16.94 8.91 -0.67
N VAL A 84 15.76 8.70 -1.25
CA VAL A 84 14.68 7.89 -0.67
C VAL A 84 14.45 6.68 -1.56
N GLU A 85 14.61 5.49 -0.99
CA GLU A 85 14.50 4.19 -1.66
C GLU A 85 13.49 3.31 -0.94
N ALA A 86 12.77 2.48 -1.71
CA ALA A 86 11.97 1.39 -1.17
C ALA A 86 12.77 0.10 -1.32
N VAL A 87 13.02 -0.60 -0.21
CA VAL A 87 13.73 -1.88 -0.21
C VAL A 87 12.98 -2.81 0.75
N ALA A 88 12.44 -3.91 0.24
CA ALA A 88 11.65 -4.83 1.06
C ALA A 88 12.50 -5.45 2.17
N THR A 89 11.91 -5.75 3.33
CA THR A 89 12.64 -6.44 4.42
C THR A 89 13.09 -7.81 3.97
N THR A 90 12.33 -8.47 3.07
CA THR A 90 12.70 -9.75 2.45
C THR A 90 14.00 -9.65 1.64
N ASP A 91 14.23 -8.52 0.97
CA ASP A 91 15.46 -8.29 0.20
C ASP A 91 16.63 -7.94 1.12
N ILE A 92 16.37 -7.11 2.14
CA ILE A 92 17.37 -6.77 3.18
C ILE A 92 17.84 -8.02 3.91
N VAL A 93 16.93 -8.91 4.29
CA VAL A 93 17.28 -10.15 5.01
C VAL A 93 18.04 -11.12 4.09
N ALA A 94 17.66 -11.20 2.82
CA ALA A 94 18.30 -12.10 1.86
C ALA A 94 19.71 -11.64 1.43
N ASP A 95 19.91 -10.33 1.24
CA ASP A 95 21.19 -9.76 0.80
C ASP A 95 21.50 -8.41 1.49
N PRO A 96 21.77 -8.41 2.81
CA PRO A 96 21.96 -7.17 3.56
C PRO A 96 23.18 -6.38 3.09
N LEU A 97 24.23 -7.06 2.64
CA LEU A 97 25.47 -6.41 2.21
C LEU A 97 25.30 -5.67 0.88
N ALA A 98 24.45 -6.14 -0.03
CA ALA A 98 24.10 -5.39 -1.23
C ALA A 98 23.17 -4.21 -0.91
N CYS A 99 22.14 -4.43 -0.07
CA CYS A 99 21.20 -3.39 0.32
C CYS A 99 21.87 -2.23 1.09
N PHE A 100 22.90 -2.54 1.88
CA PHE A 100 23.69 -1.61 2.70
C PHE A 100 25.14 -1.49 2.21
N ALA A 101 25.36 -1.52 0.90
CA ALA A 101 26.72 -1.46 0.32
C ALA A 101 27.48 -0.16 0.60
N GLU A 102 26.77 0.92 0.93
CA GLU A 102 27.32 2.22 1.31
C GLU A 102 27.13 2.47 2.81
N ASP A 103 28.22 2.78 3.52
CA ASP A 103 28.20 3.16 4.93
C ASP A 103 27.99 4.68 5.07
N VAL A 104 26.75 5.10 4.85
CA VAL A 104 26.29 6.49 4.98
C VAL A 104 25.21 6.59 6.06
N PRO A 105 25.00 7.78 6.66
CA PRO A 105 23.92 7.97 7.62
C PRO A 105 22.59 7.53 7.04
N THR A 106 21.95 6.57 7.70
CA THR A 106 20.76 5.92 7.17
C THR A 106 19.61 5.98 8.18
N LEU A 107 18.47 6.48 7.72
CA LEU A 107 17.19 6.32 8.40
C LEU A 107 16.45 5.14 7.76
N LEU A 108 16.31 4.05 8.52
CA LEU A 108 15.48 2.91 8.14
C LEU A 108 14.05 3.12 8.66
N VAL A 109 13.10 3.27 7.75
CA VAL A 109 11.68 3.45 8.06
C VAL A 109 10.97 2.12 7.88
N SER A 110 10.64 1.46 9.00
CA SER A 110 10.06 0.11 9.02
C SER A 110 8.54 0.17 9.15
N PHE A 111 7.83 -0.33 8.14
CA PHE A 111 6.38 -0.45 8.09
C PHE A 111 5.96 -1.89 8.42
N ALA A 112 5.04 -2.05 9.39
CA ALA A 112 4.49 -3.36 9.73
C ALA A 112 3.10 -3.26 10.37
N ARG A 113 2.12 -4.04 9.90
CA ARG A 113 0.81 -4.16 10.58
C ARG A 113 0.95 -4.80 11.97
N SER A 114 1.41 -6.06 12.02
CA SER A 114 1.53 -6.80 13.29
C SER A 114 2.79 -6.49 14.08
N GLY A 115 3.88 -6.11 13.41
CA GLY A 115 5.19 -5.94 14.04
C GLY A 115 5.88 -7.25 14.45
N ASP A 116 5.35 -8.40 14.03
CA ASP A 116 5.80 -9.73 14.49
C ASP A 116 6.36 -10.60 13.36
N SER A 117 6.45 -10.08 12.14
CA SER A 117 7.09 -10.80 11.03
C SER A 117 8.59 -10.97 11.34
N PRO A 118 9.18 -12.18 11.23
CA PRO A 118 10.61 -12.39 11.47
C PRO A 118 11.49 -11.46 10.63
N GLU A 119 11.12 -11.21 9.37
CA GLU A 119 11.84 -10.31 8.47
C GLU A 119 11.76 -8.85 8.94
N SER A 120 10.61 -8.45 9.53
CA SER A 120 10.43 -7.10 10.10
C SER A 120 11.28 -6.87 11.34
N LEU A 121 11.63 -7.93 12.09
CA LEU A 121 12.54 -7.84 13.23
C LEU A 121 14.01 -7.92 12.79
N THR A 122 14.30 -8.78 11.82
CA THR A 122 15.68 -9.06 11.39
C THR A 122 16.26 -7.93 10.54
N ALA A 123 15.47 -7.29 9.68
CA ALA A 123 15.98 -6.22 8.81
C ALA A 123 16.57 -5.01 9.58
N PRO A 124 15.90 -4.45 10.62
CA PRO A 124 16.49 -3.41 11.46
C PRO A 124 17.75 -3.84 12.23
N GLU A 125 17.82 -5.10 12.66
CA GLU A 125 19.00 -5.67 13.31
C GLU A 125 20.18 -5.75 12.33
N LEU A 126 19.95 -6.26 11.11
CA LEU A 126 20.97 -6.32 10.05
C LEU A 126 21.45 -4.92 9.65
N ALA A 127 20.54 -3.96 9.51
CA ALA A 127 20.91 -2.57 9.23
C ALA A 127 21.84 -2.01 10.32
N SER A 128 21.51 -2.23 11.59
CA SER A 128 22.33 -1.80 12.73
C SER A 128 23.65 -2.57 12.86
N GLN A 129 23.72 -3.80 12.33
CA GLN A 129 24.94 -4.62 12.29
C GLN A 129 25.89 -4.18 11.17
N VAL A 130 25.36 -3.77 10.01
CA VAL A 130 26.14 -3.44 8.82
C VAL A 130 26.55 -1.96 8.77
N LEU A 131 25.65 -1.05 9.15
CA LEU A 131 25.85 0.40 9.06
C LEU A 131 26.41 0.99 10.36
N THR A 132 27.28 1.99 10.26
CA THR A 132 27.87 2.65 11.43
C THR A 132 26.98 3.74 12.03
N ASP A 133 26.15 4.39 11.21
CA ASP A 133 25.25 5.48 11.60
C ASP A 133 23.81 5.15 11.13
N CYS A 134 23.09 4.37 11.95
CA CYS A 134 21.76 3.85 11.64
C CYS A 134 20.71 4.35 12.62
N TRP A 135 19.63 4.93 12.09
CA TRP A 135 18.47 5.44 12.81
C TRP A 135 17.22 4.70 12.34
N HIS A 136 16.23 4.58 13.21
CA HIS A 136 15.03 3.80 12.95
C HIS A 136 13.76 4.61 13.17
N LEU A 137 12.88 4.62 12.18
CA LEU A 137 11.50 5.08 12.35
C LEU A 137 10.59 3.87 12.18
N VAL A 138 9.92 3.44 13.22
CA VAL A 138 8.94 2.34 13.15
C VAL A 138 7.55 2.94 12.98
N VAL A 139 6.86 2.56 11.91
CA VAL A 139 5.47 2.93 11.66
C VAL A 139 4.63 1.65 11.70
N THR A 140 3.81 1.48 12.73
CA THR A 140 3.13 0.20 12.98
C THR A 140 1.73 0.35 13.55
N CYS A 141 0.89 -0.67 13.34
CA CYS A 141 -0.48 -0.71 13.83
C CYS A 141 -0.62 -1.44 15.18
N ASN A 142 0.42 -2.14 15.64
CA ASN A 142 0.35 -2.99 16.82
C ASN A 142 1.31 -2.53 17.93
N ALA A 143 0.77 -1.88 18.96
CA ALA A 143 1.53 -1.43 20.13
C ALA A 143 2.21 -2.58 20.89
N GLN A 144 1.66 -3.80 20.77
CA GLN A 144 2.18 -5.00 21.43
C GLN A 144 3.08 -5.83 20.51
N GLY A 145 3.26 -5.40 19.26
CA GLY A 145 4.12 -6.06 18.28
C GLY A 145 5.58 -5.96 18.70
N GLU A 146 6.34 -7.02 18.45
CA GLU A 146 7.73 -7.10 18.90
C GLU A 146 8.60 -5.96 18.33
N LEU A 147 8.38 -5.56 17.07
CA LEU A 147 9.07 -4.44 16.45
C LEU A 147 8.90 -3.12 17.23
N ALA A 148 7.68 -2.83 17.67
CA ALA A 148 7.40 -1.61 18.45
C ALA A 148 8.14 -1.64 19.80
N ARG A 149 8.06 -2.79 20.50
CA ARG A 149 8.68 -2.96 21.82
C ARG A 149 10.20 -2.87 21.78
N GLN A 150 10.83 -3.44 20.76
CA GLN A 150 12.29 -3.40 20.62
C GLN A 150 12.81 -1.98 20.40
N HIS A 151 12.02 -1.10 19.79
CA HIS A 151 12.42 0.26 19.43
C HIS A 151 11.87 1.36 20.35
N ALA A 152 10.99 1.05 21.30
CA ALA A 152 10.33 2.05 22.16
C ALA A 152 11.29 2.91 22.99
N ASP A 153 12.36 2.31 23.54
CA ASP A 153 13.27 2.97 24.48
C ASP A 153 14.68 3.22 23.90
N ARG A 154 14.82 3.24 22.56
CA ARG A 154 16.11 3.45 21.90
C ARG A 154 16.25 4.91 21.47
N SER A 155 17.34 5.56 21.87
CA SER A 155 17.64 6.94 21.43
C SER A 155 17.85 7.10 19.92
N SER A 156 18.22 6.02 19.23
CA SER A 156 18.33 5.95 17.78
C SER A 156 17.02 5.55 17.09
N SER A 157 15.88 5.56 17.80
CA SER A 157 14.60 5.14 17.26
C SER A 157 13.45 6.08 17.63
N ALA A 158 12.46 6.14 16.76
CA ALA A 158 11.13 6.68 17.05
C ALA A 158 10.06 5.67 16.61
N VAL A 159 8.95 5.62 17.34
CA VAL A 159 7.82 4.73 17.05
C VAL A 159 6.56 5.57 16.83
N VAL A 160 5.99 5.45 15.63
CA VAL A 160 4.70 6.02 15.25
C VAL A 160 3.67 4.90 15.28
N LEU A 161 2.86 4.89 16.34
CA LEU A 161 1.77 3.94 16.51
C LEU A 161 0.50 4.49 15.86
N LEU A 162 -0.06 3.72 14.92
CA LEU A 162 -1.32 4.03 14.27
C LEU A 162 -2.51 3.70 15.19
N PRO A 163 -3.70 4.28 14.93
CA PRO A 163 -4.90 3.95 15.68
C PRO A 163 -5.18 2.45 15.70
N ALA A 164 -5.74 1.94 16.80
CA ALA A 164 -5.98 0.50 16.99
C ALA A 164 -6.86 -0.10 15.87
N ALA A 165 -7.78 0.69 15.32
CA ALA A 165 -8.62 0.28 14.19
C ALA A 165 -7.79 -0.08 12.94
N ALA A 166 -6.62 0.54 12.74
CA ALA A 166 -5.73 0.24 11.62
C ALA A 166 -5.04 -1.14 11.74
N ASN A 167 -5.11 -1.81 12.89
CA ASN A 167 -4.58 -3.17 13.04
C ASN A 167 -5.59 -4.20 12.51
N ASP A 168 -5.67 -4.28 11.18
CA ASP A 168 -6.62 -5.14 10.47
C ASP A 168 -6.63 -6.59 11.01
N ARG A 169 -7.83 -7.05 11.36
CA ARG A 169 -8.16 -8.42 11.75
C ARG A 169 -8.27 -9.32 10.54
N GLY A 170 -8.82 -8.80 9.44
CA GLY A 170 -8.88 -9.51 8.16
C GLY A 170 -7.50 -9.95 7.69
N PHE A 171 -7.47 -11.01 6.87
CA PHE A 171 -6.22 -11.51 6.29
C PHE A 171 -5.48 -10.39 5.53
N ALA A 172 -6.19 -9.77 4.59
CA ALA A 172 -5.67 -8.74 3.72
C ALA A 172 -5.52 -7.40 4.47
N MET A 173 -4.34 -6.80 4.37
CA MET A 173 -4.12 -5.42 4.83
C MET A 173 -4.96 -4.44 4.01
N THR A 174 -5.74 -3.59 4.67
CA THR A 174 -6.56 -2.54 4.06
C THR A 174 -6.31 -1.20 4.77
N SER A 175 -6.89 -0.98 5.95
CA SER A 175 -6.70 0.25 6.72
C SER A 175 -5.29 0.36 7.32
N SER A 176 -4.62 -0.76 7.54
CA SER A 176 -3.19 -0.78 7.87
C SER A 176 -2.32 -0.21 6.74
N PHE A 177 -2.55 -0.64 5.48
CA PHE A 177 -1.78 -0.18 4.33
C PHE A 177 -1.94 1.33 4.13
N THR A 178 -3.18 1.80 4.01
CA THR A 178 -3.45 3.22 3.76
C THR A 178 -3.07 4.08 4.95
N GLY A 179 -3.28 3.59 6.17
CA GLY A 179 -2.83 4.26 7.37
C GLY A 179 -1.31 4.46 7.40
N MET A 180 -0.53 3.44 7.04
CA MET A 180 0.93 3.53 7.03
C MET A 180 1.45 4.44 5.92
N VAL A 181 0.83 4.43 4.73
CA VAL A 181 1.13 5.40 3.66
C VAL A 181 0.88 6.82 4.16
N LEU A 182 -0.29 7.09 4.75
CA LEU A 182 -0.62 8.42 5.26
C LEU A 182 0.33 8.86 6.39
N ALA A 183 0.60 7.98 7.35
CA ALA A 183 1.54 8.27 8.44
C ALA A 183 2.94 8.58 7.90
N GLY A 184 3.43 7.82 6.92
CA GLY A 184 4.70 8.10 6.24
C GLY A 184 4.73 9.45 5.52
N LEU A 185 3.64 9.81 4.82
CA LEU A 185 3.51 11.12 4.17
C LEU A 185 3.56 12.27 5.18
N LEU A 186 2.82 12.18 6.27
CA LEU A 186 2.72 13.25 7.27
C LEU A 186 4.01 13.39 8.08
N THR A 187 4.64 12.28 8.46
CA THR A 187 5.85 12.28 9.31
C THR A 187 7.11 12.65 8.54
N LEU A 188 7.28 12.18 7.30
CA LEU A 188 8.49 12.44 6.50
C LEU A 188 8.30 13.61 5.53
N GLY A 189 7.09 13.82 5.01
CA GLY A 189 6.78 14.92 4.11
C GLY A 189 6.41 16.21 4.83
N GLY A 190 5.83 16.11 6.03
CA GLY A 190 5.31 17.25 6.79
C GLY A 190 3.79 17.24 6.84
N ARG A 191 3.25 17.69 7.97
CA ARG A 191 1.82 17.64 8.30
C ARG A 191 0.98 18.55 7.41
N ASP A 192 -0.22 18.09 7.09
CA ASP A 192 -1.23 18.80 6.31
C ASP A 192 -2.62 18.26 6.67
N ASP A 193 -3.29 18.91 7.60
CA ASP A 193 -4.61 18.46 8.10
C ASP A 193 -5.71 18.63 7.03
N GLU A 194 -5.59 19.65 6.17
CA GLU A 194 -6.52 19.89 5.07
C GLU A 194 -6.44 18.76 4.04
N LEU A 195 -5.23 18.30 3.71
CA LEU A 195 -5.02 17.14 2.85
C LEU A 195 -5.71 15.90 3.41
N VAL A 196 -5.59 15.62 4.72
CA VAL A 196 -6.23 14.45 5.36
C VAL A 196 -7.74 14.46 5.16
N ASP A 197 -8.40 15.59 5.40
CA ASP A 197 -9.84 15.70 5.25
C ASP A 197 -10.30 15.58 3.79
N ARG A 198 -9.54 16.15 2.84
CA ARG A 198 -9.80 16.01 1.41
C ARG A 198 -9.70 14.56 0.94
N LEU A 199 -8.65 13.85 1.36
CA LEU A 199 -8.47 12.44 1.05
C LEU A 199 -9.61 11.59 1.62
N ALA A 200 -9.98 11.82 2.89
CA ALA A 200 -11.07 11.12 3.54
C ALA A 200 -12.41 11.35 2.83
N ALA A 201 -12.70 12.59 2.40
CA ALA A 201 -13.91 12.90 1.64
C ALA A 201 -13.96 12.19 0.28
N ALA A 202 -12.84 12.15 -0.45
CA ALA A 202 -12.75 11.42 -1.73
C ALA A 202 -13.00 9.91 -1.52
N ALA A 203 -12.44 9.34 -0.46
CA ALA A 203 -12.64 7.94 -0.09
C ALA A 203 -14.09 7.63 0.32
N GLU A 204 -14.74 8.50 1.10
CA GLU A 204 -16.16 8.39 1.44
C GLU A 204 -17.04 8.36 0.19
N GLN A 205 -16.72 9.18 -0.81
CA GLN A 205 -17.43 9.18 -2.07
C GLN A 205 -17.23 7.87 -2.85
N VAL A 206 -16.03 7.30 -2.88
CA VAL A 206 -15.78 5.98 -3.49
C VAL A 206 -16.60 4.90 -2.79
N LEU A 207 -16.55 4.85 -1.46
CA LEU A 207 -17.28 3.89 -0.63
C LEU A 207 -18.80 4.02 -0.79
N ALA A 208 -19.32 5.22 -1.02
CA ALA A 208 -20.74 5.45 -1.24
C ALA A 208 -21.22 5.07 -2.66
N THR A 209 -20.34 5.15 -3.67
CA THR A 209 -20.78 5.11 -5.09
C THR A 209 -20.28 3.90 -5.89
N ARG A 210 -19.20 3.24 -5.44
CA ARG A 210 -18.53 2.17 -6.22
C ARG A 210 -18.79 0.72 -5.79
N PRO A 211 -19.36 0.38 -4.61
CA PRO A 211 -19.61 -1.03 -4.27
C PRO A 211 -20.42 -1.79 -5.32
N THR A 212 -21.55 -1.24 -5.78
CA THR A 212 -22.37 -1.88 -6.83
C THR A 212 -21.61 -2.08 -8.14
N ALA A 213 -20.83 -1.07 -8.57
CA ALA A 213 -20.03 -1.17 -9.78
C ALA A 213 -18.91 -2.24 -9.65
N ALA A 214 -18.32 -2.39 -8.46
CA ALA A 214 -17.35 -3.44 -8.18
C ALA A 214 -18.01 -4.84 -8.22
N ALA A 215 -19.21 -4.99 -7.65
CA ALA A 215 -20.00 -6.21 -7.74
C ALA A 215 -20.31 -6.57 -9.20
N ASP A 216 -20.74 -5.59 -10.00
CA ASP A 216 -21.03 -5.77 -11.43
C ASP A 216 -19.80 -6.15 -12.25
N LEU A 217 -18.60 -5.73 -11.84
CA LEU A 217 -17.34 -6.17 -12.47
C LEU A 217 -17.03 -7.62 -12.10
N ALA A 218 -17.16 -7.99 -10.83
CA ALA A 218 -16.91 -9.35 -10.36
C ALA A 218 -17.86 -10.37 -11.02
N ALA A 219 -19.11 -10.00 -11.26
CA ALA A 219 -20.11 -10.85 -11.90
C ALA A 219 -19.85 -11.11 -13.40
N ARG A 220 -18.90 -10.42 -14.03
CA ARG A 220 -18.59 -10.59 -15.47
C ARG A 220 -17.68 -11.79 -15.78
N GLY A 221 -17.19 -12.50 -14.77
CA GLY A 221 -16.41 -13.72 -14.94
C GLY A 221 -15.00 -13.49 -15.46
N TYR A 222 -14.36 -12.37 -15.10
CA TYR A 222 -12.95 -12.13 -15.40
C TYR A 222 -12.07 -13.11 -14.62
N ASP A 223 -11.13 -13.76 -15.29
CA ASP A 223 -10.14 -14.66 -14.68
C ASP A 223 -8.77 -13.98 -14.48
N ARG A 224 -8.61 -12.79 -15.06
CA ARG A 224 -7.39 -11.98 -15.00
C ARG A 224 -7.70 -10.52 -14.70
N ILE A 225 -6.87 -9.90 -13.88
CA ILE A 225 -6.92 -8.46 -13.62
C ILE A 225 -5.52 -7.86 -13.82
N VAL A 226 -5.44 -6.74 -14.53
CA VAL A 226 -4.20 -5.97 -14.69
C VAL A 226 -4.39 -4.60 -14.06
N TYR A 227 -3.53 -4.23 -13.12
CA TYR A 227 -3.46 -2.88 -12.56
C TYR A 227 -2.31 -2.11 -13.20
N LEU A 228 -2.60 -0.90 -13.69
CA LEU A 228 -1.61 -0.01 -14.30
C LEU A 228 -1.49 1.28 -13.50
N GLY A 229 -0.27 1.70 -13.20
CA GLY A 229 0.00 2.98 -12.56
C GLY A 229 1.45 3.41 -12.73
N SER A 230 1.67 4.70 -12.92
CA SER A 230 2.99 5.29 -13.14
C SER A 230 3.53 5.95 -11.87
N GLY A 231 4.85 5.99 -11.68
CA GLY A 231 5.48 6.61 -10.50
C GLY A 231 5.01 5.96 -9.18
N ALA A 232 4.52 6.77 -8.23
CA ALA A 232 3.97 6.27 -6.96
C ALA A 232 2.78 5.32 -7.17
N LEU A 233 1.99 5.52 -8.24
CA LEU A 233 0.85 4.67 -8.57
C LEU A 233 1.27 3.28 -9.07
N HIS A 234 2.56 3.06 -9.39
CA HIS A 234 3.06 1.71 -9.67
C HIS A 234 3.09 0.85 -8.40
N GLY A 235 3.56 1.40 -7.27
CA GLY A 235 3.50 0.73 -5.97
C GLY A 235 2.04 0.42 -5.56
N LEU A 236 1.13 1.35 -5.84
CA LEU A 236 -0.31 1.13 -5.69
C LEU A 236 -0.81 -0.03 -6.56
N ALA A 237 -0.42 -0.08 -7.83
CA ALA A 237 -0.82 -1.16 -8.73
C ALA A 237 -0.37 -2.53 -8.22
N ARG A 238 0.82 -2.65 -7.64
CA ARG A 238 1.31 -3.89 -7.01
C ARG A 238 0.48 -4.29 -5.79
N GLU A 239 0.14 -3.35 -4.92
CA GLU A 239 -0.76 -3.62 -3.81
C GLU A 239 -2.14 -4.08 -4.28
N SER A 240 -2.72 -3.38 -5.26
CA SER A 240 -4.02 -3.73 -5.83
C SER A 240 -4.04 -5.13 -6.44
N ALA A 241 -2.98 -5.51 -7.17
CA ALA A 241 -2.84 -6.85 -7.71
C ALA A 241 -2.72 -7.90 -6.59
N LEU A 242 -1.91 -7.63 -5.56
CA LEU A 242 -1.76 -8.53 -4.42
C LEU A 242 -3.09 -8.75 -3.68
N LYS A 243 -3.88 -7.70 -3.45
CA LYS A 243 -5.20 -7.81 -2.82
C LYS A 243 -6.13 -8.76 -3.54
N VAL A 244 -6.17 -8.69 -4.87
CA VAL A 244 -6.97 -9.62 -5.68
C VAL A 244 -6.45 -11.03 -5.54
N LEU A 245 -5.13 -11.25 -5.66
CA LEU A 245 -4.54 -12.59 -5.51
C LEU A 245 -4.82 -13.20 -4.14
N GLU A 246 -4.62 -12.43 -3.07
CA GLU A 246 -4.86 -12.87 -1.69
C GLU A 246 -6.33 -13.20 -1.44
N LEU A 247 -7.23 -12.25 -1.72
CA LEU A 247 -8.65 -12.40 -1.41
C LEU A 247 -9.32 -13.49 -2.26
N THR A 248 -8.86 -13.69 -3.50
CA THR A 248 -9.39 -14.75 -4.37
C THR A 248 -8.70 -16.10 -4.17
N ALA A 249 -7.77 -16.23 -3.22
CA ALA A 249 -6.94 -17.42 -3.05
C ALA A 249 -6.27 -17.89 -4.36
N GLY A 250 -5.85 -16.93 -5.21
CA GLY A 250 -5.28 -17.18 -6.53
C GLY A 250 -6.29 -17.58 -7.62
N GLY A 251 -7.59 -17.57 -7.33
CA GLY A 251 -8.65 -17.87 -8.29
C GLY A 251 -8.75 -16.86 -9.44
N ALA A 252 -8.29 -15.63 -9.23
CA ALA A 252 -8.06 -14.65 -10.29
C ALA A 252 -6.57 -14.29 -10.35
N VAL A 253 -5.97 -14.37 -11.55
CA VAL A 253 -4.58 -13.97 -11.75
C VAL A 253 -4.52 -12.45 -11.82
N ALA A 254 -3.79 -11.81 -10.91
CA ALA A 254 -3.59 -10.37 -10.95
C ALA A 254 -2.14 -10.00 -11.29
N LEU A 255 -1.97 -9.03 -12.18
CA LEU A 255 -0.68 -8.46 -12.56
C LEU A 255 -0.70 -6.96 -12.33
N SER A 256 0.48 -6.38 -12.17
CA SER A 256 0.66 -4.94 -12.08
C SER A 256 1.83 -4.49 -12.94
N GLU A 257 1.68 -3.34 -13.58
CA GLU A 257 2.73 -2.74 -14.38
C GLU A 257 2.64 -1.20 -14.40
N SER A 258 3.71 -0.54 -14.86
CA SER A 258 3.59 0.87 -15.25
C SER A 258 3.00 1.01 -16.64
N ALA A 259 2.35 2.15 -16.92
CA ALA A 259 1.68 2.38 -18.20
C ALA A 259 2.64 2.21 -19.40
N LEU A 260 3.89 2.68 -19.29
CA LEU A 260 4.89 2.51 -20.34
C LEU A 260 5.44 1.09 -20.40
N ALA A 261 5.82 0.51 -19.26
CA ALA A 261 6.43 -0.83 -19.19
C ALA A 261 5.49 -1.93 -19.72
N PHE A 262 4.17 -1.75 -19.57
CA PHE A 262 3.19 -2.75 -20.01
C PHE A 262 3.34 -3.15 -21.49
N ARG A 263 3.80 -2.24 -22.36
CA ARG A 263 4.05 -2.54 -23.80
C ARG A 263 5.17 -3.56 -24.02
N HIS A 264 6.10 -3.71 -23.09
CA HIS A 264 7.35 -4.43 -23.28
C HIS A 264 7.26 -5.91 -22.91
N GLY A 265 6.14 -6.56 -23.29
CA GLY A 265 5.89 -7.98 -23.00
C GLY A 265 4.66 -8.23 -22.12
N PRO A 266 4.49 -7.56 -20.96
CA PRO A 266 3.40 -7.84 -20.03
C PRO A 266 1.99 -7.72 -20.65
N LYS A 267 1.81 -6.84 -21.65
CA LYS A 267 0.57 -6.72 -22.42
C LYS A 267 0.08 -8.02 -23.06
N SER A 268 0.94 -9.00 -23.26
CA SER A 268 0.57 -10.34 -23.75
C SER A 268 -0.41 -11.09 -22.84
N VAL A 269 -0.61 -10.66 -21.59
CA VAL A 269 -1.55 -11.28 -20.67
C VAL A 269 -3.03 -11.05 -21.05
N LEU A 270 -3.30 -10.01 -21.85
CA LEU A 270 -4.66 -9.61 -22.24
C LEU A 270 -5.37 -10.70 -23.04
N ASN A 271 -6.62 -10.98 -22.63
CA ASN A 271 -7.60 -11.78 -23.36
C ASN A 271 -9.02 -11.20 -23.14
N ASP A 272 -10.04 -11.84 -23.69
CA ASP A 272 -11.45 -11.41 -23.55
C ASP A 272 -11.96 -11.45 -22.09
N ALA A 273 -11.31 -12.23 -21.22
CA ALA A 273 -11.62 -12.39 -19.80
C ALA A 273 -10.67 -11.59 -18.88
N THR A 274 -9.96 -10.59 -19.43
CA THR A 274 -9.09 -9.70 -18.65
C THR A 274 -9.79 -8.39 -18.34
N LEU A 275 -9.81 -8.01 -17.05
CA LEU A 275 -10.13 -6.65 -16.60
C LEU A 275 -8.84 -5.84 -16.47
N VAL A 276 -8.82 -4.61 -17.01
CA VAL A 276 -7.73 -3.65 -16.78
C VAL A 276 -8.23 -2.51 -15.91
N VAL A 277 -7.47 -2.17 -14.87
CA VAL A 277 -7.69 -1.00 -14.02
C VAL A 277 -6.49 -0.07 -14.17
N SER A 278 -6.70 1.14 -14.66
CA SER A 278 -5.64 2.14 -14.87
C SER A 278 -5.82 3.29 -13.91
N TYR A 279 -4.79 3.58 -13.11
CA TYR A 279 -4.69 4.79 -12.31
C TYR A 279 -4.07 5.90 -13.14
N GLU A 280 -4.74 7.05 -13.23
CA GLU A 280 -4.22 8.23 -13.92
C GLU A 280 -3.49 9.14 -12.93
N SER A 281 -2.23 9.45 -13.21
CA SER A 281 -1.42 10.37 -12.40
C SER A 281 -2.01 11.79 -12.36
N ASN A 282 -1.83 12.50 -11.24
CA ASN A 282 -2.08 13.93 -11.12
C ASN A 282 -0.96 14.78 -11.73
N ASP A 283 0.24 14.22 -11.93
CA ASP A 283 1.35 14.92 -12.57
C ASP A 283 1.01 15.19 -14.06
N PRO A 284 0.97 16.47 -14.51
CA PRO A 284 0.51 16.80 -15.86
C PRO A 284 1.39 16.21 -16.97
N TYR A 285 2.66 15.95 -16.70
CA TYR A 285 3.57 15.31 -17.64
C TYR A 285 3.32 13.80 -17.70
N THR A 286 3.25 13.15 -16.54
CA THR A 286 3.08 11.70 -16.42
C THR A 286 1.71 11.23 -16.93
N SER A 287 0.64 11.98 -16.61
CA SER A 287 -0.73 11.65 -17.03
C SER A 287 -0.93 11.55 -18.54
N GLN A 288 -0.07 12.18 -19.36
CA GLN A 288 -0.12 12.04 -20.82
C GLN A 288 0.12 10.59 -21.25
N TYR A 289 1.10 9.92 -20.63
CA TYR A 289 1.43 8.54 -20.94
C TYR A 289 0.36 7.55 -20.46
N ASP A 290 -0.25 7.83 -19.30
CA ASP A 290 -1.35 7.03 -18.76
C ASP A 290 -2.58 7.10 -19.70
N ARG A 291 -2.94 8.32 -20.15
CA ARG A 291 -4.03 8.54 -21.12
C ARG A 291 -3.75 7.87 -22.46
N ASP A 292 -2.52 7.95 -22.96
CA ASP A 292 -2.13 7.28 -24.21
C ASP A 292 -2.25 5.75 -24.10
N MET A 293 -1.86 5.17 -22.95
CA MET A 293 -2.06 3.75 -22.68
C MET A 293 -3.54 3.37 -22.65
N VAL A 294 -4.38 4.15 -21.96
CA VAL A 294 -5.84 3.93 -21.96
C VAL A 294 -6.43 4.01 -23.37
N ALA A 295 -6.07 5.03 -24.16
CA ALA A 295 -6.52 5.18 -25.54
C ALA A 295 -6.05 4.03 -26.44
N GLU A 296 -4.88 3.44 -26.17
CA GLU A 296 -4.42 2.21 -26.82
C GLU A 296 -5.22 0.97 -26.39
N LEU A 297 -5.50 0.82 -25.10
CA LEU A 297 -6.28 -0.31 -24.58
C LEU A 297 -7.69 -0.33 -25.16
N LEU A 298 -8.36 0.83 -25.23
CA LEU A 298 -9.70 0.94 -25.83
C LEU A 298 -9.77 0.53 -27.30
N ARG A 299 -8.63 0.42 -28.00
CA ARG A 299 -8.55 -0.08 -29.38
C ARG A 299 -8.38 -1.60 -29.47
N VAL A 300 -7.98 -2.27 -28.37
CA VAL A 300 -7.61 -3.69 -28.37
C VAL A 300 -8.42 -4.54 -27.40
N ILE A 301 -9.08 -3.94 -26.40
CA ILE A 301 -10.02 -4.63 -25.50
C ILE A 301 -11.39 -3.92 -25.50
N PRO A 302 -12.49 -4.64 -25.19
CA PRO A 302 -13.79 -4.01 -25.01
C PRO A 302 -13.75 -2.93 -23.92
N ALA A 303 -14.41 -1.78 -24.14
CA ALA A 303 -14.43 -0.70 -23.15
C ALA A 303 -14.96 -1.13 -21.76
N ARG A 304 -15.86 -2.12 -21.72
CA ARG A 304 -16.40 -2.71 -20.47
C ARG A 304 -15.35 -3.48 -19.65
N ASN A 305 -14.20 -3.79 -20.23
CA ASN A 305 -13.07 -4.48 -19.64
C ASN A 305 -11.99 -3.49 -19.14
N LEU A 306 -12.25 -2.18 -19.19
CA LEU A 306 -11.34 -1.15 -18.70
C LEU A 306 -12.03 -0.28 -17.65
N VAL A 307 -11.37 -0.09 -16.52
CA VAL A 307 -11.71 0.91 -15.50
C VAL A 307 -10.59 1.92 -15.45
N THR A 308 -10.90 3.20 -15.64
CA THR A 308 -9.95 4.28 -15.34
C THR A 308 -10.33 4.88 -13.99
N VAL A 309 -9.36 5.01 -13.09
CA VAL A 309 -9.50 5.71 -11.79
C VAL A 309 -8.70 7.00 -11.90
N THR A 310 -9.36 8.15 -11.67
CA THR A 310 -8.75 9.46 -11.96
C THR A 310 -9.36 10.56 -11.10
N ALA A 311 -8.57 11.54 -10.70
CA ALA A 311 -9.10 12.78 -10.13
C ALA A 311 -9.50 13.78 -11.23
N HIS A 312 -8.96 13.64 -12.45
CA HIS A 312 -9.23 14.56 -13.55
C HIS A 312 -10.70 14.51 -13.99
N SER A 313 -11.29 15.69 -14.18
CA SER A 313 -12.64 15.81 -14.74
C SER A 313 -12.66 15.52 -16.25
N GLY A 314 -13.85 15.25 -16.79
CA GLY A 314 -14.08 15.15 -18.24
C GLY A 314 -14.15 13.72 -18.81
N ARG A 315 -14.04 12.69 -17.97
CA ARG A 315 -14.29 11.29 -18.35
C ARG A 315 -15.52 10.73 -17.64
N SER A 316 -16.63 10.61 -18.36
CA SER A 316 -17.90 10.11 -17.80
C SER A 316 -17.87 8.60 -17.47
N ASP A 317 -16.95 7.86 -18.08
CA ASP A 317 -16.75 6.42 -17.90
C ASP A 317 -15.78 6.08 -16.75
N ALA A 318 -15.12 7.07 -16.18
CA ALA A 318 -14.09 6.88 -15.15
C ALA A 318 -14.66 6.81 -13.73
N TRP A 319 -13.93 6.13 -12.87
CA TRP A 319 -14.12 6.15 -11.42
C TRP A 319 -13.44 7.39 -10.86
N ALA A 320 -14.20 8.48 -10.81
CA ALA A 320 -13.73 9.80 -10.39
C ALA A 320 -13.39 9.86 -8.88
N LEU A 321 -12.31 10.59 -8.58
CA LEU A 321 -11.83 10.93 -7.24
C LEU A 321 -11.82 12.47 -7.08
N PRO A 322 -12.97 13.12 -6.87
CA PRO A 322 -13.03 14.58 -6.85
C PRO A 322 -12.42 15.16 -5.58
N GLY A 323 -11.93 16.40 -5.68
CA GLY A 323 -11.37 17.14 -4.56
C GLY A 323 -9.95 16.72 -4.19
N VAL A 324 -9.27 15.95 -5.05
CA VAL A 324 -7.86 15.52 -4.91
C VAL A 324 -7.10 15.63 -6.24
N GLU A 325 -7.42 16.61 -7.07
CA GLU A 325 -6.86 16.80 -8.42
C GLU A 325 -5.44 17.39 -8.43
N ASP A 326 -5.07 18.10 -7.37
CA ASP A 326 -3.80 18.82 -7.20
C ASP A 326 -2.87 18.15 -6.18
N VAL A 327 -3.28 17.04 -5.57
CA VAL A 327 -2.46 16.32 -4.58
C VAL A 327 -1.41 15.48 -5.30
N ASP A 328 -0.29 15.24 -4.63
CA ASP A 328 0.74 14.32 -5.12
C ASP A 328 0.21 12.88 -5.27
N ASP A 329 0.76 12.12 -6.22
CA ASP A 329 0.31 10.77 -6.54
C ASP A 329 0.36 9.78 -5.35
N ALA A 330 1.29 9.96 -4.40
CA ALA A 330 1.32 9.12 -3.20
C ALA A 330 0.12 9.39 -2.29
N ALA A 331 -0.38 10.64 -2.25
CA ALA A 331 -1.60 10.99 -1.56
C ALA A 331 -2.84 10.51 -2.35
N LEU A 332 -2.85 10.70 -3.68
CA LEU A 332 -3.92 10.20 -4.57
C LEU A 332 -4.12 8.68 -4.44
N ALA A 333 -3.04 7.93 -4.17
CA ALA A 333 -3.08 6.48 -4.01
C ALA A 333 -4.04 6.02 -2.89
N LEU A 334 -4.26 6.85 -1.86
CA LEU A 334 -5.10 6.53 -0.70
C LEU A 334 -6.58 6.33 -1.09
N PRO A 335 -7.28 7.31 -1.69
CA PRO A 335 -8.65 7.06 -2.17
C PRO A 335 -8.68 6.12 -3.39
N ALA A 336 -7.63 6.07 -4.21
CA ALA A 336 -7.58 5.19 -5.38
C ALA A 336 -7.52 3.69 -5.01
N VAL A 337 -6.81 3.30 -3.94
CA VAL A 337 -6.70 1.88 -3.55
C VAL A 337 -8.04 1.29 -3.09
N ILE A 338 -8.93 2.12 -2.55
CA ILE A 338 -10.27 1.68 -2.14
C ILE A 338 -11.04 1.08 -3.32
N CYS A 339 -10.84 1.61 -4.53
CA CYS A 339 -11.42 1.05 -5.74
C CYS A 339 -10.96 -0.40 -5.96
N ALA A 340 -9.66 -0.68 -5.78
CA ALA A 340 -9.11 -2.03 -5.90
C ALA A 340 -9.53 -2.96 -4.77
N GLN A 341 -9.59 -2.46 -3.53
CA GLN A 341 -10.06 -3.24 -2.39
C GLN A 341 -11.53 -3.65 -2.57
N LEU A 342 -12.38 -2.76 -3.07
CA LEU A 342 -13.76 -3.09 -3.43
C LEU A 342 -13.82 -4.14 -4.54
N ILE A 343 -13.00 -4.02 -5.59
CA ILE A 343 -12.90 -5.02 -6.66
C ILE A 343 -12.47 -6.37 -6.09
N GLY A 344 -11.37 -6.42 -5.32
CA GLY A 344 -10.86 -7.66 -4.72
C GLY A 344 -11.85 -8.34 -3.79
N LEU A 345 -12.53 -7.58 -2.92
CA LEU A 345 -13.59 -8.08 -2.05
C LEU A 345 -14.72 -8.74 -2.86
N HIS A 346 -15.23 -8.05 -3.88
CA HIS A 346 -16.35 -8.56 -4.67
C HIS A 346 -15.95 -9.74 -5.56
N PHE A 347 -14.72 -9.77 -6.08
CA PHE A 347 -14.20 -10.94 -6.79
C PHE A 347 -14.08 -12.15 -5.86
N SER A 348 -13.57 -11.98 -4.64
CA SER A 348 -13.54 -13.04 -3.63
C SER A 348 -14.93 -13.61 -3.37
N LEU A 349 -15.91 -12.74 -3.13
CA LEU A 349 -17.29 -13.15 -2.87
C LEU A 349 -17.93 -13.85 -4.09
N ALA A 350 -17.70 -13.35 -5.30
CA ALA A 350 -18.22 -13.94 -6.53
C ALA A 350 -17.62 -15.34 -6.81
N LEU A 351 -16.39 -15.59 -6.37
CA LEU A 351 -15.72 -16.89 -6.46
C LEU A 351 -16.06 -17.83 -5.29
N GLY A 352 -16.87 -17.37 -4.32
CA GLY A 352 -17.23 -18.15 -3.14
C GLY A 352 -16.11 -18.29 -2.10
N CYS A 353 -15.08 -17.43 -2.15
CA CYS A 353 -14.03 -17.35 -1.14
C CYS A 353 -14.52 -16.61 0.12
N THR A 354 -13.77 -16.74 1.22
CA THR A 354 -14.05 -16.07 2.52
C THR A 354 -13.02 -14.96 2.79
N PRO A 355 -13.31 -13.68 2.44
CA PRO A 355 -12.34 -12.58 2.48
C PRO A 355 -11.57 -12.39 3.81
N ASP A 356 -12.21 -12.63 4.95
CA ASP A 356 -11.60 -12.46 6.28
C ASP A 356 -10.48 -13.50 6.52
N ASN A 357 -10.60 -14.68 5.90
CA ASN A 357 -9.58 -15.73 5.89
C ASN A 357 -9.66 -16.54 4.58
N PRO A 358 -9.04 -16.08 3.49
CA PRO A 358 -9.13 -16.73 2.18
C PRO A 358 -8.32 -18.04 2.10
N PHE A 359 -7.46 -18.31 3.08
CA PHE A 359 -6.63 -19.52 3.17
C PHE A 359 -6.94 -20.32 4.46
N PRO A 360 -8.14 -20.92 4.59
CA PRO A 360 -8.49 -21.68 5.79
C PRO A 360 -7.63 -22.93 6.02
N GLY A 361 -6.93 -23.41 4.98
CA GLY A 361 -5.95 -24.50 5.06
C GLY A 361 -4.60 -24.10 5.64
N GLY A 362 -4.32 -22.80 5.80
CA GLY A 362 -3.08 -22.27 6.38
C GLY A 362 -1.89 -22.23 5.42
N GLU A 363 -2.11 -22.39 4.12
CA GLU A 363 -1.07 -22.31 3.08
C GLU A 363 -0.41 -20.93 3.04
N VAL A 364 -1.20 -19.88 3.33
CA VAL A 364 -0.73 -18.52 3.55
C VAL A 364 -1.35 -18.00 4.84
N ASN A 365 -0.57 -17.29 5.64
CA ASN A 365 -0.96 -16.88 6.99
C ASN A 365 -0.97 -15.36 7.13
N ARG A 366 -1.92 -14.84 7.92
CA ARG A 366 -2.03 -13.39 8.23
C ARG A 366 -0.72 -12.84 8.83
N VAL A 367 -0.10 -13.59 9.73
CA VAL A 367 1.28 -13.35 10.17
C VAL A 367 2.11 -14.48 9.57
N VAL A 368 3.18 -14.13 8.86
CA VAL A 368 4.03 -15.12 8.19
C VAL A 368 4.53 -16.18 9.18
N GLN A 369 4.56 -17.44 8.75
CA GLN A 369 5.02 -18.58 9.53
C GLN A 369 6.06 -19.35 8.72
N GLY A 370 7.01 -19.99 9.41
CA GLY A 370 7.97 -20.91 8.78
C GLY A 370 9.23 -20.28 8.17
N ALA A 371 9.38 -18.96 8.21
CA ALA A 371 10.62 -18.30 7.78
C ALA A 371 11.73 -18.52 8.82
N ILE A 372 12.86 -19.09 8.38
CA ILE A 372 14.05 -19.33 9.23
C ILE A 372 15.03 -18.18 9.02
N MET A 373 15.30 -17.42 10.08
CA MET A 373 16.27 -16.33 10.06
C MET A 373 17.67 -16.86 10.35
N HIS A 374 18.60 -16.66 9.43
CA HIS A 374 20.00 -17.08 9.57
C HIS A 374 20.88 -15.91 10.01
N PRO A 375 21.80 -16.11 10.99
CA PRO A 375 22.66 -15.03 11.45
C PRO A 375 23.67 -14.62 10.36
N LEU A 376 23.87 -13.31 10.19
CA LEU A 376 24.93 -12.79 9.33
C LEU A 376 26.29 -12.94 10.02
N GLN A 377 27.12 -13.86 9.51
CA GLN A 377 28.48 -14.06 9.99
C GLN A 377 29.45 -13.08 9.34
N HIS A 378 30.29 -12.43 10.16
CA HIS A 378 31.33 -11.49 9.72
C HIS A 378 30.82 -10.36 8.79
N PRO A 379 30.18 -9.31 9.34
CA PRO A 379 29.96 -8.08 8.59
C PRO A 379 31.34 -7.48 8.29
N ASN A 380 31.94 -7.84 7.15
CA ASN A 380 33.24 -7.31 6.75
C ASN A 380 33.10 -5.80 6.57
N ARG A 381 33.50 -5.04 7.60
CA ARG A 381 33.94 -3.65 7.46
C ARG A 381 35.15 -3.69 6.55
N ARG A 382 34.97 -3.34 5.28
CA ARG A 382 36.12 -3.06 4.40
C ARG A 382 36.85 -1.82 4.89
#